data_AF-A0AAQ0HJ52-F1
#
_entry.id   AF-A0AAQ0HJ52-F1
#
_cell.length_a   1.000
_cell.length_b   1.000
_cell.length_c   1.000
_cell.angle_alpha   90.00
_cell.angle_beta   90.00
_cell.angle_gamma   90.00
#
_symmetry.space_group_name_H-M   'P 1'
#
loop_
_entity.id
_entity.type
_entity.pdbx_description
1 polymer ?
#
loop_
_entity_poly.entity_id
_entity_poly.type
_entity_poly.pdbx_seq_one_letter_code
_entity_poly.pdbx_strand_id
1 'polypeptide(L)'
;MAGLITFILALLPIATVFVLLVVLAKSAKFSMLVAYLVTAATALLIWGTELNKVLGATVNGAVTAVSLLYIVFGAILMLYTLEESGGIRSIRAGFTSISPDRRVQAIIIAWLFGSLIEGASGFGTPAAIAAPLLVAIGFPAMAAVMVTLIIQSTPVSFGAVGTPILVGVRTGLADQQIVEATIAPMAFGDYLLEIAVKVATIHGLIGFLIPLILVGMLTRFFGANRSFAEGFRIWKFALFAGLAFTVPYYLIAATLGPEFPSLLGGIVGLMIVVPAAKRGFLIPRESFDFPPRRDWNDNWVGKLDDLEDHNAHKPVMPLVKAWAPYVFVVALLVSSPARSRRSRHGSPRPR
;
A
#
# COMPACT_ATOMS: atom_id res chain seq x y z
N MET A 1 32.36 -18.07 -14.66
CA MET A 1 32.50 -17.45 -13.33
C MET A 1 31.85 -18.36 -12.31
N ALA A 2 32.43 -18.54 -11.12
CA ALA A 2 31.77 -19.31 -10.05
C ALA A 2 30.40 -18.69 -9.73
N GLY A 3 29.35 -19.51 -9.55
CA GLY A 3 27.97 -19.04 -9.39
C GLY A 3 27.78 -18.02 -8.26
N LEU A 4 28.62 -18.09 -7.22
CA LEU A 4 28.65 -17.12 -6.13
C LEU A 4 29.10 -15.72 -6.57
N ILE A 5 30.09 -15.62 -7.45
CA ILE A 5 30.59 -14.33 -7.95
C ILE A 5 29.52 -13.65 -8.80
N THR A 6 28.87 -14.40 -9.70
CA THR A 6 27.77 -13.87 -10.51
C THR A 6 26.58 -13.45 -9.66
N PHE A 7 26.28 -14.18 -8.59
CA PHE A 7 25.23 -13.82 -7.64
C PHE A 7 25.54 -12.50 -6.93
N ILE A 8 26.75 -12.33 -6.40
CA ILE A 8 27.18 -11.09 -5.74
C ILE A 8 27.13 -9.91 -6.72
N LEU A 9 27.61 -10.10 -7.95
CA LEU A 9 27.58 -9.06 -8.98
C LEU A 9 26.14 -8.69 -9.37
N ALA A 10 25.22 -9.66 -9.42
CA ALA A 10 23.80 -9.40 -9.70
C ALA A 10 23.10 -8.65 -8.57
N LEU A 11 23.59 -8.77 -7.33
CA LEU A 11 23.05 -8.04 -6.17
C LEU A 11 23.52 -6.58 -6.10
N LEU A 12 24.57 -6.19 -6.83
CA LEU A 12 25.17 -4.86 -6.72
C LEU A 12 24.18 -3.69 -6.87
N PRO A 13 23.24 -3.67 -7.85
CA PRO A 13 22.27 -2.60 -7.95
C PRO A 13 21.38 -2.47 -6.71
N ILE A 14 20.91 -3.60 -6.18
CA ILE A 14 20.04 -3.64 -4.99
C ILE A 14 20.81 -3.20 -3.75
N ALA A 15 22.03 -3.71 -3.58
CA ALA A 15 22.93 -3.32 -2.50
C ALA A 15 23.25 -1.82 -2.55
N THR A 16 23.43 -1.27 -3.75
CA THR A 16 23.68 0.17 -3.95
C THR A 16 22.50 1.00 -3.46
N VAL A 17 21.27 0.63 -3.84
CA VAL A 17 20.06 1.31 -3.35
C VAL A 17 19.96 1.22 -1.83
N PHE A 18 20.15 0.02 -1.25
CA PHE A 18 20.08 -0.19 0.19
C PHE A 18 21.12 0.65 0.96
N VAL A 19 22.38 0.60 0.55
CA VAL A 19 23.46 1.35 1.23
C VAL A 19 23.22 2.85 1.11
N LEU A 20 22.88 3.35 -0.08
CA LEU A 20 22.70 4.79 -0.27
C LEU A 20 21.45 5.32 0.45
N LEU A 21 20.31 4.63 0.34
CA LEU A 21 19.05 5.08 0.94
C LEU A 21 18.94 4.78 2.43
N VAL A 22 19.22 3.54 2.85
CA VAL A 22 18.93 3.07 4.21
C VAL A 22 20.08 3.38 5.14
N VAL A 23 21.31 3.08 4.74
CA VAL A 23 22.50 3.24 5.61
C VAL A 23 23.00 4.68 5.59
N LEU A 24 23.13 5.29 4.41
CA LEU A 24 23.69 6.62 4.23
C LEU A 24 22.65 7.75 4.15
N ALA A 25 21.36 7.40 4.23
CA ALA A 25 20.22 8.34 4.21
C ALA A 25 20.29 9.37 3.05
N LYS A 26 20.82 8.96 1.89
CA LYS A 26 20.86 9.81 0.68
C LYS A 26 19.49 9.88 0.04
N SER A 27 19.27 10.92 -0.78
CA SER A 27 18.00 11.10 -1.46
C SER A 27 17.70 9.96 -2.45
N ALA A 28 16.42 9.63 -2.61
CA ALA A 28 15.97 8.60 -3.56
C ALA A 28 16.40 8.91 -4.99
N LYS A 29 16.30 10.18 -5.42
CA LYS A 29 16.75 10.63 -6.75
C LYS A 29 18.23 10.27 -7.00
N PHE A 30 19.09 10.58 -6.05
CA PHE A 30 20.52 10.28 -6.17
C PHE A 30 20.77 8.76 -6.17
N SER A 31 20.18 8.06 -5.20
CA SER A 31 20.42 6.62 -5.01
C SER A 31 19.95 5.79 -6.21
N MET A 32 18.78 6.12 -6.77
CA MET A 32 18.26 5.44 -7.97
C MET A 32 19.09 5.73 -9.22
N LEU A 33 19.61 6.95 -9.37
CA LEU A 33 20.52 7.29 -10.47
C LEU A 33 21.81 6.47 -10.38
N VAL A 34 22.43 6.41 -9.19
CA VAL A 34 23.66 5.63 -8.99
C VAL A 34 23.39 4.14 -9.22
N ALA A 35 22.29 3.60 -8.71
CA ALA A 35 21.91 2.20 -8.95
C ALA A 35 21.69 1.89 -10.44
N TYR A 36 21.10 2.82 -11.21
CA TYR A 36 21.00 2.69 -12.66
C TYR A 36 22.39 2.65 -13.32
N LEU A 37 23.30 3.54 -12.95
CA LEU A 37 24.66 3.55 -13.49
C LEU A 37 25.42 2.25 -13.15
N VAL A 38 25.28 1.76 -11.92
CA VAL A 38 25.82 0.46 -11.50
C VAL A 38 25.20 -0.67 -12.34
N THR A 39 23.89 -0.65 -12.58
CA THR A 39 23.22 -1.67 -13.41
C THR A 39 23.75 -1.67 -14.84
N ALA A 40 23.84 -0.49 -15.46
CA ALA A 40 24.35 -0.32 -16.82
C ALA A 40 25.82 -0.74 -16.94
N ALA A 41 26.67 -0.29 -16.00
CA ALA A 41 28.07 -0.68 -15.96
C ALA A 41 28.23 -2.19 -15.80
N THR A 42 27.46 -2.81 -14.90
CA THR A 42 27.54 -4.26 -14.68
C THR A 42 27.08 -5.03 -15.92
N ALA A 43 26.00 -4.59 -16.58
CA ALA A 43 25.50 -5.22 -17.81
C ALA A 43 26.54 -5.18 -18.96
N LEU A 44 27.23 -4.05 -19.12
CA LEU A 44 28.26 -3.86 -20.16
C LEU A 44 29.56 -4.62 -19.83
N LEU A 45 30.08 -4.46 -18.61
CA LEU A 45 31.42 -4.91 -18.25
C LEU A 45 31.49 -6.36 -17.80
N ILE A 46 30.44 -6.88 -17.15
CA ILE A 46 30.42 -8.23 -16.59
C ILE A 46 29.70 -9.20 -17.52
N TRP A 47 28.50 -8.83 -17.97
CA TRP A 47 27.68 -9.68 -18.85
C TRP A 47 27.95 -9.47 -20.34
N GLY A 48 28.80 -8.50 -20.72
CA GLY A 48 29.15 -8.25 -22.12
C GLY A 48 27.94 -7.87 -22.99
N THR A 49 26.92 -7.26 -22.38
CA THR A 49 25.70 -6.86 -23.09
C THR A 49 26.05 -5.76 -24.10
N GLU A 50 25.55 -5.87 -25.33
CA GLU A 50 25.74 -4.84 -26.35
C GLU A 50 25.18 -3.49 -25.89
N LEU A 51 25.92 -2.40 -26.16
CA LEU A 51 25.51 -1.04 -25.78
C LEU A 51 24.12 -0.67 -26.30
N ASN A 52 23.78 -1.08 -27.52
CA ASN A 52 22.47 -0.82 -28.12
C ASN A 52 21.32 -1.46 -27.32
N LYS A 53 21.54 -2.65 -26.74
CA LYS A 53 20.55 -3.33 -25.88
C LYS A 53 20.38 -2.58 -24.57
N VAL A 54 21.48 -2.11 -23.97
CA VAL A 54 21.44 -1.29 -22.74
C VAL A 54 20.69 0.02 -22.98
N LEU A 55 21.00 0.74 -24.07
CA LEU A 55 20.30 1.98 -24.44
C LEU A 55 18.81 1.73 -24.73
N GLY A 56 18.49 0.65 -25.43
CA GLY A 56 17.11 0.22 -25.67
C GLY A 56 16.35 -0.06 -24.36
N ALA A 57 16.98 -0.76 -23.42
CA ALA A 57 16.43 -1.00 -22.09
C ALA A 57 16.23 0.30 -21.29
N THR A 58 17.15 1.26 -21.40
CA THR A 58 17.00 2.59 -20.78
C THR A 58 15.79 3.33 -21.32
N VAL A 59 15.61 3.36 -22.64
CA VAL A 59 14.43 3.99 -23.27
C VAL A 59 13.15 3.27 -22.86
N ASN A 60 13.13 1.94 -22.87
CA ASN A 60 12.00 1.15 -22.40
C ASN A 60 11.65 1.46 -20.93
N GLY A 61 12.65 1.56 -20.07
CA GLY A 61 12.49 1.95 -18.67
C GLY A 61 11.91 3.36 -18.52
N ALA A 62 12.36 4.32 -19.34
CA ALA A 62 11.82 5.68 -19.34
C ALA A 62 10.34 5.72 -19.78
N VAL A 63 9.98 4.99 -20.84
CA VAL A 63 8.60 4.86 -21.31
C VAL A 63 7.71 4.20 -20.25
N THR A 64 8.22 3.15 -19.59
CA THR A 64 7.54 2.49 -18.47
C THR A 64 7.32 3.46 -17.32
N ALA A 65 8.34 4.25 -16.95
CA ALA A 65 8.22 5.26 -15.90
C ALA A 65 7.17 6.33 -16.24
N VAL A 66 7.14 6.85 -17.48
CA VAL A 66 6.12 7.80 -17.93
C VAL A 66 4.72 7.19 -17.86
N SER A 67 4.57 5.92 -18.24
CA SER A 67 3.29 5.20 -18.16
C SER A 67 2.80 5.06 -16.72
N LEU A 68 3.71 4.75 -15.79
CA LEU A 68 3.39 4.70 -14.35
C LEU A 68 3.04 6.10 -13.81
N LEU A 69 3.79 7.14 -14.19
CA LEU A 69 3.49 8.51 -13.80
C LEU A 69 2.10 8.96 -14.30
N TYR A 70 1.65 8.48 -15.45
CA TYR A 70 0.31 8.76 -15.95
C TYR A 70 -0.80 8.16 -15.07
N ILE A 71 -0.61 6.92 -14.59
CA ILE A 71 -1.53 6.26 -13.64
C ILE A 71 -1.55 7.02 -12.31
N VAL A 72 -0.35 7.33 -11.78
CA VAL A 72 -0.19 8.07 -10.52
C VAL A 72 -0.80 9.47 -10.63
N PHE A 73 -0.62 10.15 -11.76
CA PHE A 73 -1.24 11.45 -12.04
C PHE A 73 -2.76 11.38 -11.93
N GLY A 74 -3.41 10.37 -12.53
CA GLY A 74 -4.86 10.18 -12.42
C GLY A 74 -5.32 9.96 -10.97
N ALA A 75 -4.59 9.14 -10.20
CA ALA A 75 -4.91 8.88 -8.80
C ALA A 75 -4.72 10.13 -7.92
N ILE A 76 -3.63 10.87 -8.11
CA ILE A 76 -3.34 12.13 -7.39
C ILE A 76 -4.33 13.23 -7.78
N LEU A 77 -4.69 13.34 -9.06
CA LEU A 77 -5.70 14.28 -9.52
C LEU A 77 -7.05 14.01 -8.84
N MET A 78 -7.48 12.75 -8.77
CA MET A 78 -8.70 12.35 -8.06
C MET A 78 -8.62 12.71 -6.57
N LEU A 79 -7.48 12.44 -5.93
CA LEU A 79 -7.24 12.80 -4.53
C LEU A 79 -7.39 14.31 -4.30
N TYR A 80 -6.66 15.13 -5.05
CA TYR A 80 -6.73 16.59 -4.91
C TYR A 80 -8.11 17.13 -5.28
N THR A 81 -8.79 16.55 -6.26
CA THR A 81 -10.19 16.90 -6.57
C THR A 81 -11.11 16.64 -5.37
N LEU A 82 -10.93 15.52 -4.67
CA LEU A 82 -11.67 15.20 -3.45
C LEU A 82 -11.29 16.11 -2.27
N GLU A 83 -10.05 16.58 -2.21
CA GLU A 83 -9.59 17.53 -1.20
C GLU A 83 -10.24 18.91 -1.40
N GLU A 84 -10.12 19.46 -2.61
CA GLU A 84 -10.68 20.76 -2.99
C GLU A 84 -12.21 20.78 -2.90
N SER A 85 -12.88 19.71 -3.35
CA SER A 85 -14.34 19.58 -3.24
C SER A 85 -14.85 19.35 -1.81
N GLY A 86 -13.97 19.08 -0.84
CA GLY A 86 -14.36 18.75 0.54
C GLY A 86 -14.88 17.32 0.74
N GLY A 87 -14.70 16.44 -0.24
CA GLY A 87 -14.96 15.01 -0.13
C GLY A 87 -14.11 14.37 0.97
N ILE A 88 -12.80 14.67 1.01
CA ILE A 88 -11.91 14.20 2.08
C ILE A 88 -12.36 14.69 3.47
N ARG A 89 -12.84 15.93 3.58
CA ARG A 89 -13.42 16.47 4.84
C ARG A 89 -14.66 15.71 5.27
N SER A 90 -15.52 15.33 4.33
CA SER A 90 -16.74 14.56 4.62
C SER A 90 -16.42 13.12 5.03
N ILE A 91 -15.40 12.50 4.41
CA ILE A 91 -14.85 11.21 4.82
C ILE A 91 -14.24 11.31 6.24
N ARG A 92 -13.47 12.37 6.52
CA ARG A 92 -12.88 12.68 7.84
C ARG A 92 -13.94 12.79 8.94
N ALA A 93 -14.97 13.61 8.73
CA ALA A 93 -16.08 13.77 9.66
C ALA A 93 -16.86 12.46 9.87
N GLY A 94 -16.92 11.61 8.84
CA GLY A 94 -17.47 10.27 8.94
C GLY A 94 -16.72 9.38 9.93
N PHE A 95 -15.40 9.54 10.06
CA PHE A 95 -14.55 8.71 10.93
C PHE A 95 -14.52 9.17 12.39
N THR A 96 -14.55 10.48 12.68
CA THR A 96 -14.56 11.01 14.06
C THR A 96 -15.79 10.59 14.86
N SER A 97 -16.91 10.29 14.19
CA SER A 97 -18.16 9.86 14.84
C SER A 97 -18.27 8.35 15.10
N ILE A 98 -17.25 7.55 14.74
CA ILE A 98 -17.36 6.08 14.80
C ILE A 98 -17.10 5.53 16.19
N SER A 99 -16.02 5.97 16.84
CA SER A 99 -15.57 5.44 18.12
C SER A 99 -14.77 6.50 18.87
N PRO A 100 -14.93 6.63 20.20
CA PRO A 100 -14.07 7.48 21.02
C PRO A 100 -12.66 6.87 21.20
N ASP A 101 -12.45 5.59 20.91
CA ASP A 101 -11.17 4.91 21.10
C ASP A 101 -10.18 5.20 19.97
N ARG A 102 -9.03 5.80 20.29
CA ARG A 102 -7.99 6.13 19.30
C ARG A 102 -7.41 4.90 18.61
N ARG A 103 -7.36 3.74 19.28
CA ARG A 103 -6.88 2.49 18.66
C ARG A 103 -7.83 2.06 17.54
N VAL A 104 -9.15 2.17 17.75
CA VAL A 104 -10.17 1.87 16.72
C VAL A 104 -10.04 2.84 15.54
N GLN A 105 -9.91 4.14 15.81
CA GLN A 105 -9.72 5.15 14.77
C GLN A 105 -8.46 4.86 13.93
N ALA A 106 -7.35 4.49 14.58
CA ALA A 106 -6.11 4.14 13.90
C ALA A 106 -6.27 2.90 12.99
N ILE A 107 -6.96 1.86 13.45
CA ILE A 107 -7.25 0.67 12.63
C ILE A 107 -8.12 1.04 11.41
N ILE A 108 -9.17 1.84 11.60
CA ILE A 108 -10.06 2.19 10.49
C ILE A 108 -9.35 3.08 9.47
N ILE A 109 -8.60 4.08 9.94
CA ILE A 109 -7.99 5.09 9.07
C ILE A 109 -6.65 4.60 8.49
N ALA A 110 -5.71 4.17 9.33
CA ALA A 110 -4.41 3.75 8.82
C ALA A 110 -4.50 2.40 8.13
N TRP A 111 -5.12 1.40 8.74
CA TRP A 111 -5.15 0.05 8.17
C TRP A 111 -6.13 -0.09 7.01
N LEU A 112 -7.43 0.16 7.22
CA LEU A 112 -8.43 -0.12 6.17
C LEU A 112 -8.47 0.96 5.10
N PHE A 113 -8.63 2.22 5.50
CA PHE A 113 -8.61 3.35 4.56
C PHE A 113 -7.24 3.50 3.90
N GLY A 114 -6.14 3.38 4.65
CA GLY A 114 -4.80 3.39 4.06
C GLY A 114 -4.57 2.26 3.06
N SER A 115 -5.06 1.04 3.31
CA SER A 115 -4.95 -0.06 2.33
C SER A 115 -5.75 0.20 1.05
N LEU A 116 -6.92 0.83 1.17
CA LEU A 116 -7.72 1.25 0.03
C LEU A 116 -6.98 2.30 -0.81
N ILE A 117 -6.41 3.32 -0.17
CA ILE A 117 -5.59 4.32 -0.85
C ILE A 117 -4.36 3.66 -1.51
N GLU A 118 -3.70 2.72 -0.85
CA GLU A 118 -2.55 1.99 -1.42
C GLU A 118 -2.97 1.25 -2.69
N GLY A 119 -4.11 0.56 -2.65
CA GLY A 119 -4.65 -0.13 -3.82
C GLY A 119 -4.97 0.81 -4.99
N ALA A 120 -5.49 2.00 -4.70
CA ALA A 120 -5.87 2.98 -5.70
C ALA A 120 -4.67 3.70 -6.35
N SER A 121 -3.73 4.19 -5.54
CA SER A 121 -2.64 5.06 -6.00
C SER A 121 -1.25 4.43 -5.91
N GLY A 122 -1.01 3.57 -4.91
CA GLY A 122 0.30 2.98 -4.60
C GLY A 122 1.34 3.98 -4.08
N PHE A 123 2.62 3.58 -4.13
CA PHE A 123 3.80 4.45 -3.98
C PHE A 123 3.86 5.27 -2.67
N GLY A 124 3.33 4.75 -1.56
CA GLY A 124 3.42 5.44 -0.26
C GLY A 124 2.43 6.59 -0.07
N THR A 125 1.50 6.80 -1.00
CA THR A 125 0.42 7.78 -0.89
C THR A 125 -0.45 7.64 0.37
N PRO A 126 -0.70 6.44 0.94
CA PRO A 126 -1.44 6.34 2.20
C PRO A 126 -0.84 7.13 3.35
N ALA A 127 0.48 7.17 3.49
CA ALA A 127 1.12 7.97 4.53
C ALA A 127 0.86 9.47 4.32
N ALA A 128 0.87 9.94 3.07
CA ALA A 128 0.62 11.34 2.73
C ALA A 128 -0.82 11.79 3.02
N ILE A 129 -1.81 10.88 3.01
CA ILE A 129 -3.23 11.23 3.20
C ILE A 129 -3.74 10.85 4.58
N ALA A 130 -3.47 9.62 5.01
CA ALA A 130 -4.00 9.10 6.26
C ALA A 130 -3.31 9.75 7.47
N ALA A 131 -2.05 10.18 7.37
CA ALA A 131 -1.38 10.82 8.49
C ALA A 131 -1.97 12.20 8.81
N PRO A 132 -2.13 13.15 7.87
CA PRO A 132 -2.84 14.41 8.13
C PRO A 132 -4.27 14.19 8.61
N LEU A 133 -4.94 13.13 8.12
CA LEU A 133 -6.28 12.78 8.58
C LEU A 133 -6.30 12.39 10.06
N LEU A 134 -5.32 11.61 10.53
CA LEU A 134 -5.17 11.23 11.93
C LEU A 134 -4.80 12.45 12.80
N VAL A 135 -3.91 13.32 12.34
CA VAL A 135 -3.53 14.55 13.04
C VAL A 135 -4.76 15.44 13.24
N ALA A 136 -5.54 15.66 12.17
CA ALA A 136 -6.73 16.49 12.22
C ALA A 136 -7.83 16.01 13.18
N ILE A 137 -7.81 14.74 13.58
CA ILE A 137 -8.75 14.20 14.57
C ILE A 137 -8.16 14.14 15.98
N GLY A 138 -6.90 14.55 16.16
CA GLY A 138 -6.24 14.70 17.46
C GLY A 138 -5.14 13.69 17.78
N PHE A 139 -4.57 13.00 16.77
CA PHE A 139 -3.38 12.17 16.98
C PHE A 139 -2.12 13.04 17.00
N PRO A 140 -1.10 12.69 17.80
CA PRO A 140 0.23 13.26 17.64
C PRO A 140 0.77 13.00 16.23
N ALA A 141 1.41 14.00 15.61
CA ALA A 141 1.93 13.90 14.24
C ALA A 141 2.83 12.68 14.04
N MET A 142 3.76 12.42 14.96
CA MET A 142 4.63 11.24 14.85
C MET A 142 3.89 9.91 15.05
N ALA A 143 2.82 9.90 15.84
CA ALA A 143 1.98 8.71 15.99
C ALA A 143 1.26 8.40 14.68
N ALA A 144 0.70 9.43 14.04
CA ALA A 144 0.02 9.34 12.75
C ALA A 144 0.96 8.85 11.64
N VAL A 145 2.17 9.40 11.55
CA VAL A 145 3.19 8.96 10.59
C VAL A 145 3.60 7.51 10.87
N MET A 146 3.86 7.15 12.13
CA MET A 146 4.26 5.78 12.48
C MET A 146 3.20 4.75 12.06
N VAL A 147 1.93 4.95 12.46
CA VAL A 147 0.89 3.96 12.17
C VAL A 147 0.59 3.86 10.67
N THR A 148 0.70 4.96 9.92
CA THR A 148 0.47 4.96 8.47
C THR A 148 1.66 4.45 7.66
N LEU A 149 2.87 4.42 8.24
CA LEU A 149 4.01 3.72 7.65
C LEU A 149 3.98 2.21 7.96
N ILE A 150 3.51 1.79 9.13
CA ILE A 150 3.38 0.35 9.49
C ILE A 150 2.50 -0.40 8.47
N ILE A 151 1.46 0.24 7.96
CA ILE A 151 0.54 -0.37 6.99
C ILE A 151 1.12 -0.46 5.58
N GLN A 152 2.28 0.15 5.30
CA GLN A 152 3.04 -0.04 4.05
C GLN A 152 3.74 -1.42 4.04
N SER A 153 2.97 -2.47 4.35
CA SER A 153 3.41 -3.85 4.55
C SER A 153 2.56 -4.83 3.74
N THR A 154 1.32 -5.10 4.14
CA THR A 154 0.41 -6.05 3.47
C THR A 154 -0.17 -5.57 2.12
N PRO A 155 -0.72 -4.35 2.00
CA PRO A 155 -1.39 -3.93 0.77
C PRO A 155 -0.42 -3.56 -0.37
N VAL A 156 0.86 -3.36 -0.11
CA VAL A 156 1.80 -2.74 -1.07
C VAL A 156 2.05 -3.59 -2.31
N SER A 157 2.05 -4.92 -2.19
CA SER A 157 2.31 -5.83 -3.33
C SER A 157 1.23 -5.77 -4.41
N PHE A 158 0.05 -5.26 -4.09
CA PHE A 158 -1.04 -5.03 -5.04
C PHE A 158 -1.42 -3.54 -5.14
N GLY A 159 -0.53 -2.66 -4.68
CA GLY A 159 -0.71 -1.21 -4.81
C GLY A 159 -0.69 -0.75 -6.27
N ALA A 160 -1.25 0.44 -6.51
CA ALA A 160 -1.41 1.01 -7.85
C ALA A 160 -2.00 -0.01 -8.84
N VAL A 161 -3.11 -0.63 -8.46
CA VAL A 161 -3.83 -1.61 -9.27
C VAL A 161 -2.94 -2.79 -9.71
N GLY A 162 -2.18 -3.37 -8.77
CA GLY A 162 -1.35 -4.55 -9.03
C GLY A 162 -0.04 -4.29 -9.77
N THR A 163 0.38 -3.03 -9.91
CA THR A 163 1.61 -2.66 -10.65
C THR A 163 2.87 -3.44 -10.21
N PRO A 164 3.13 -3.71 -8.92
CA PRO A 164 4.32 -4.47 -8.51
C PRO A 164 4.36 -5.89 -9.09
N ILE A 165 3.21 -6.55 -9.24
CA ILE A 165 3.12 -7.88 -9.87
C ILE A 165 3.11 -7.75 -11.40
N LEU A 166 2.23 -6.89 -11.93
CA LEU A 166 1.94 -6.81 -13.37
C LEU A 166 3.06 -6.17 -14.19
N VAL A 167 3.83 -5.28 -13.58
CA VAL A 167 4.98 -4.63 -14.19
C VAL A 167 6.24 -5.21 -13.57
N GLY A 168 6.42 -5.09 -12.25
CA GLY A 168 7.67 -5.49 -11.59
C GLY A 168 8.04 -6.96 -11.76
N VAL A 169 7.20 -7.87 -11.25
CA VAL A 169 7.46 -9.32 -11.35
C VAL A 169 7.41 -9.78 -12.81
N ARG A 170 6.41 -9.32 -13.57
CA ARG A 170 6.25 -9.70 -14.97
C ARG A 170 7.48 -9.37 -15.82
N THR A 171 8.00 -8.15 -15.77
CA THR A 171 9.15 -7.76 -16.60
C THR A 171 10.42 -8.52 -16.21
N GLY A 172 10.54 -8.92 -14.96
CA GLY A 172 11.65 -9.73 -14.47
C GLY A 172 11.59 -11.22 -14.86
N LEU A 173 10.43 -11.72 -15.32
CA LEU A 173 10.23 -13.16 -15.60
C LEU A 173 9.76 -13.46 -17.03
N ALA A 174 9.16 -12.51 -17.72
CA ALA A 174 8.64 -12.69 -19.07
C ALA A 174 9.77 -12.92 -20.08
N ASP A 175 9.45 -13.66 -21.14
CA ASP A 175 10.32 -13.91 -22.31
C ASP A 175 11.68 -14.57 -21.96
N GLN A 176 11.74 -15.26 -20.81
CA GLN A 176 12.92 -16.02 -20.39
C GLN A 176 12.71 -17.51 -20.63
N GLN A 177 13.54 -18.09 -21.52
CA GLN A 177 13.47 -19.49 -21.89
C GLN A 177 13.54 -20.45 -20.69
N ILE A 178 14.35 -20.12 -19.67
CA ILE A 178 14.46 -20.93 -18.46
C ILE A 178 13.15 -20.92 -17.64
N VAL A 179 12.46 -19.78 -17.58
CA VAL A 179 11.17 -19.67 -16.89
C VAL A 179 10.12 -20.46 -17.65
N GLU A 180 10.03 -20.27 -18.97
CA GLU A 180 9.09 -20.99 -19.84
C GLU A 180 9.26 -22.51 -19.74
N ALA A 181 10.51 -23.00 -19.75
CA ALA A 181 10.80 -24.43 -19.59
C ALA A 181 10.44 -24.95 -18.18
N THR A 182 10.63 -24.13 -17.15
CA THR A 182 10.36 -24.52 -15.75
C THR A 182 8.87 -24.63 -15.45
N ILE A 183 8.05 -23.74 -16.04
CA ILE A 183 6.61 -23.69 -15.76
C ILE A 183 5.79 -24.59 -16.68
N ALA A 184 6.36 -25.11 -17.77
CA ALA A 184 5.64 -25.95 -18.72
C ALA A 184 4.98 -27.16 -18.02
N PRO A 185 3.70 -27.49 -18.34
CA PRO A 185 2.86 -26.94 -19.41
C PRO A 185 2.02 -25.70 -19.02
N MET A 186 2.25 -25.08 -17.86
CA MET A 186 1.49 -23.92 -17.38
C MET A 186 1.72 -22.69 -18.26
N ALA A 187 0.64 -21.94 -18.54
CA ALA A 187 0.77 -20.66 -19.21
C ALA A 187 1.36 -19.61 -18.26
N PHE A 188 2.20 -18.70 -18.79
CA PHE A 188 2.82 -17.64 -17.98
C PHE A 188 1.81 -16.74 -17.24
N GLY A 189 0.62 -16.54 -17.81
CA GLY A 189 -0.47 -15.81 -17.14
C GLY A 189 -0.97 -16.51 -15.87
N ASP A 190 -1.11 -17.84 -15.91
CA ASP A 190 -1.51 -18.65 -14.77
C ASP A 190 -0.39 -18.70 -13.72
N TYR A 191 0.87 -18.72 -14.17
CA TYR A 191 2.02 -18.63 -13.28
C TYR A 191 2.09 -17.28 -12.55
N LEU A 192 1.81 -16.17 -13.25
CA LEU A 192 1.69 -14.85 -12.59
C LEU A 192 0.55 -14.81 -11.59
N LEU A 193 -0.59 -15.44 -11.89
CA LEU A 193 -1.70 -15.56 -10.94
C LEU A 193 -1.28 -16.41 -9.73
N GLU A 194 -0.56 -17.51 -9.93
CA GLU A 194 -0.04 -18.33 -8.83
C GLU A 194 0.93 -17.54 -7.94
N ILE A 195 1.82 -16.74 -8.54
CA ILE A 195 2.69 -15.82 -7.79
C ILE A 195 1.85 -14.83 -6.99
N ALA A 196 0.84 -14.20 -7.61
CA ALA A 196 -0.06 -13.28 -6.92
C ALA A 196 -0.75 -13.97 -5.73
N VAL A 197 -1.27 -15.18 -5.89
CA VAL A 197 -1.91 -15.93 -4.81
C VAL A 197 -0.92 -16.29 -3.71
N LYS A 198 0.30 -16.70 -4.03
CA LYS A 198 1.35 -16.98 -3.03
C LYS A 198 1.71 -15.73 -2.24
N VAL A 199 1.93 -14.61 -2.93
CA VAL A 199 2.19 -13.30 -2.33
C VAL A 199 1.03 -12.90 -1.41
N ALA A 200 -0.21 -13.04 -1.89
CA ALA A 200 -1.41 -12.75 -1.11
C ALA A 200 -1.55 -13.68 0.11
N THR A 201 -1.13 -14.93 0.00
CA THR A 201 -1.14 -15.89 1.12
C THR A 201 -0.18 -15.45 2.22
N ILE A 202 1.08 -15.17 1.86
CA ILE A 202 2.10 -14.72 2.83
C ILE A 202 1.66 -13.41 3.50
N HIS A 203 1.22 -12.45 2.69
CA HIS A 203 0.69 -11.19 3.19
C HIS A 203 -0.58 -11.37 4.01
N GLY A 204 -1.49 -12.27 3.65
CA GLY A 204 -2.73 -12.51 4.39
C GLY A 204 -2.49 -13.14 5.76
N LEU A 205 -1.56 -14.11 5.81
CA LEU A 205 -1.17 -14.82 7.04
C LEU A 205 -0.50 -13.89 8.06
N ILE A 206 0.28 -12.91 7.62
CA ILE A 206 0.93 -11.96 8.54
C ILE A 206 0.04 -10.71 8.71
N GLY A 207 -0.66 -10.32 7.66
CA GLY A 207 -1.41 -9.07 7.54
C GLY A 207 -2.55 -8.95 8.54
N PHE A 208 -3.20 -10.05 8.89
CA PHE A 208 -4.30 -9.99 9.86
C PHE A 208 -3.82 -9.60 11.27
N LEU A 209 -2.51 -9.74 11.55
CA LEU A 209 -1.87 -9.30 12.79
C LEU A 209 -1.40 -7.84 12.74
N ILE A 210 -1.31 -7.22 11.56
CA ILE A 210 -0.80 -5.84 11.41
C ILE A 210 -1.62 -4.83 12.22
N PRO A 211 -2.98 -4.87 12.25
CA PRO A 211 -3.76 -3.99 13.13
C PRO A 211 -3.40 -4.13 14.60
N LEU A 212 -3.08 -5.35 15.06
CA LEU A 212 -2.68 -5.63 16.44
C LEU A 212 -1.30 -5.05 16.74
N ILE A 213 -0.34 -5.23 15.82
CA ILE A 213 1.00 -4.64 15.94
C ILE A 213 0.90 -3.11 15.94
N LEU A 214 0.09 -2.55 15.03
CA LEU A 214 -0.14 -1.11 14.91
C LEU A 214 -0.61 -0.51 16.23
N VAL A 215 -1.65 -1.07 16.86
CA VAL A 215 -2.15 -0.54 18.14
C VAL A 215 -1.17 -0.77 19.29
N GLY A 216 -0.43 -1.89 19.28
CA GLY A 216 0.64 -2.14 20.26
C GLY A 216 1.75 -1.09 20.19
N MET A 217 2.23 -0.77 18.98
CA MET A 217 3.22 0.27 18.75
C MET A 217 2.66 1.65 19.15
N LEU A 218 1.41 1.93 18.79
CA LEU A 218 0.74 3.19 19.14
C LEU A 218 0.75 3.41 20.66
N THR A 219 0.29 2.45 21.46
CA THR A 219 0.24 2.63 22.91
C THR A 219 1.62 2.55 23.57
N ARG A 220 2.55 1.76 23.02
CA ARG A 220 3.92 1.66 23.55
C ARG A 220 4.68 2.97 23.46
N PHE A 221 4.55 3.67 22.34
CA PHE A 221 5.35 4.87 22.06
C PHE A 221 4.60 6.16 22.38
N PHE A 222 3.27 6.17 22.28
CA PHE A 222 2.45 7.38 22.40
C PHE A 222 1.39 7.33 23.51
N GLY A 223 1.26 6.22 24.25
CA GLY A 223 0.39 6.12 25.42
C GLY A 223 1.04 6.69 26.69
N ALA A 224 0.22 7.16 27.63
CA ALA A 224 0.68 7.69 28.91
C ALA A 224 1.52 6.66 29.69
N ASN A 225 1.08 5.40 29.69
CA ASN A 225 1.76 4.30 30.38
C ASN A 225 2.83 3.61 29.53
N ARG A 226 3.02 4.03 28.27
CA ARG A 226 4.00 3.47 27.32
C ARG A 226 4.02 1.93 27.32
N SER A 227 2.85 1.30 27.20
CA SER A 227 2.69 -0.14 27.37
C SER A 227 2.06 -0.80 26.15
N PHE A 228 2.62 -1.94 25.72
CA PHE A 228 2.01 -2.80 24.71
C PHE A 228 0.70 -3.44 25.18
N ALA A 229 0.57 -3.69 26.49
CA ALA A 229 -0.61 -4.33 27.06
C ALA A 229 -1.88 -3.51 26.80
N GLU A 230 -1.78 -2.17 26.83
CA GLU A 230 -2.89 -1.29 26.49
C GLU A 230 -3.32 -1.49 25.04
N GLY A 231 -2.40 -1.53 24.08
CA GLY A 231 -2.71 -1.81 22.69
C GLY A 231 -3.33 -3.19 22.52
N PHE A 232 -2.81 -4.21 23.20
CA PHE A 232 -3.33 -5.57 23.10
C PHE A 232 -4.69 -5.78 23.80
N ARG A 233 -5.18 -4.85 24.63
CA ARG A 233 -6.55 -4.94 25.16
C ARG A 233 -7.63 -4.94 24.07
N ILE A 234 -7.36 -4.37 22.90
CA ILE A 234 -8.29 -4.36 21.75
C ILE A 234 -8.04 -5.49 20.74
N TRP A 235 -7.32 -6.55 21.14
CA TRP A 235 -6.88 -7.59 20.21
C TRP A 235 -8.01 -8.23 19.40
N LYS A 236 -9.19 -8.46 20.01
CA LYS A 236 -10.32 -9.09 19.32
C LYS A 236 -10.77 -8.26 18.12
N PHE A 237 -10.95 -6.96 18.31
CA PHE A 237 -11.32 -6.04 17.24
C PHE A 237 -10.19 -5.85 16.23
N ALA A 238 -8.94 -5.81 16.68
CA ALA A 238 -7.78 -5.70 15.79
C ALA A 238 -7.66 -6.91 14.84
N LEU A 239 -7.75 -8.14 15.36
CA LEU A 239 -7.73 -9.36 14.54
C LEU A 239 -8.96 -9.43 13.62
N PHE A 240 -10.14 -9.06 14.13
CA PHE A 240 -11.35 -8.98 13.31
C PHE A 240 -11.18 -8.02 12.13
N ALA A 241 -10.64 -6.82 12.35
CA ALA A 241 -10.38 -5.86 11.30
C ALA A 241 -9.28 -6.30 10.34
N GLY A 242 -8.26 -7.02 10.85
CA GLY A 242 -7.24 -7.68 10.04
C GLY A 242 -7.86 -8.67 9.08
N LEU A 243 -8.67 -9.60 9.58
CA LEU A 243 -9.35 -10.63 8.78
C LEU A 243 -10.38 -10.04 7.81
N ALA A 244 -11.11 -9.00 8.21
CA ALA A 244 -12.06 -8.30 7.35
C ALA A 244 -11.41 -7.67 6.11
N PHE A 245 -10.10 -7.39 6.17
CA PHE A 245 -9.30 -7.00 5.02
C PHE A 245 -8.64 -8.20 4.33
N THR A 246 -7.90 -9.03 5.06
CA THR A 246 -7.03 -10.06 4.46
C THR A 246 -7.79 -11.21 3.81
N VAL A 247 -8.98 -11.58 4.31
CA VAL A 247 -9.79 -12.64 3.70
C VAL A 247 -10.33 -12.20 2.34
N PRO A 248 -11.04 -11.05 2.20
CA PRO A 248 -11.41 -10.55 0.89
C PRO A 248 -10.21 -10.32 -0.02
N TYR A 249 -9.13 -9.72 0.49
CA TYR A 249 -7.87 -9.49 -0.24
C TYR A 249 -7.34 -10.78 -0.89
N TYR A 250 -7.27 -11.88 -0.14
CA TYR A 250 -6.83 -13.17 -0.65
C TYR A 250 -7.79 -13.73 -1.70
N LEU A 251 -9.10 -13.72 -1.41
CA LEU A 251 -10.11 -14.24 -2.33
C LEU A 251 -10.13 -13.47 -3.65
N ILE A 252 -9.95 -12.15 -3.59
CA ILE A 252 -9.85 -11.28 -4.76
C ILE A 252 -8.58 -11.60 -5.56
N ALA A 253 -7.43 -11.78 -4.89
CA ALA A 253 -6.20 -12.19 -5.57
C ALA A 253 -6.37 -13.54 -6.31
N ALA A 254 -7.05 -14.50 -5.68
CA ALA A 254 -7.28 -15.83 -6.23
C ALA A 254 -8.30 -15.90 -7.37
N THR A 255 -9.27 -14.96 -7.42
CA THR A 255 -10.40 -15.02 -8.36
C THR A 255 -10.40 -13.92 -9.41
N LEU A 256 -9.96 -12.71 -9.03
CA LEU A 256 -9.97 -11.53 -9.89
C LEU A 256 -8.58 -11.16 -10.42
N GLY A 257 -7.51 -11.62 -9.76
CA GLY A 257 -6.13 -11.33 -10.12
C GLY A 257 -5.47 -10.27 -9.23
N PRO A 258 -4.21 -9.90 -9.53
CA PRO A 258 -3.41 -8.98 -8.71
C PRO A 258 -3.86 -7.51 -8.75
N GLU A 259 -4.79 -7.14 -9.63
CA GLU A 259 -5.19 -5.74 -9.86
C GLU A 259 -5.94 -5.13 -8.66
N PHE A 260 -6.78 -5.92 -7.99
CA PHE A 260 -7.77 -5.42 -7.05
C PHE A 260 -7.64 -5.83 -5.56
N PRO A 261 -6.73 -6.72 -5.10
CA PRO A 261 -6.72 -7.20 -3.72
C PRO A 261 -6.74 -6.09 -2.66
N SER A 262 -5.82 -5.12 -2.76
CA SER A 262 -5.70 -4.04 -1.76
C SER A 262 -6.86 -3.06 -1.83
N LEU A 263 -7.28 -2.70 -3.04
CA LEU A 263 -8.35 -1.74 -3.29
C LEU A 263 -9.69 -2.27 -2.79
N LEU A 264 -10.12 -3.42 -3.30
CA LEU A 264 -11.40 -4.03 -2.93
C LEU A 264 -11.36 -4.61 -1.52
N GLY A 265 -10.23 -5.17 -1.09
CA GLY A 265 -10.04 -5.62 0.30
C GLY A 265 -10.22 -4.49 1.30
N GLY A 266 -9.66 -3.30 1.02
CA GLY A 266 -9.84 -2.10 1.84
C GLY A 266 -11.30 -1.64 1.89
N ILE A 267 -11.99 -1.60 0.75
CA ILE A 267 -13.42 -1.24 0.66
C ILE A 267 -14.29 -2.22 1.46
N VAL A 268 -14.13 -3.54 1.24
CA VAL A 268 -14.87 -4.57 1.97
C VAL A 268 -14.58 -4.50 3.46
N GLY A 269 -13.31 -4.34 3.84
CA GLY A 269 -12.89 -4.15 5.22
C GLY A 269 -13.57 -2.94 5.87
N LEU A 270 -13.61 -1.78 5.21
CA LEU A 270 -14.32 -0.59 5.70
C LEU A 270 -15.83 -0.85 5.84
N MET A 271 -16.47 -1.48 4.85
CA MET A 271 -17.90 -1.80 4.88
C MET A 271 -18.30 -2.75 6.01
N ILE A 272 -17.39 -3.65 6.43
CA ILE A 272 -17.61 -4.58 7.54
C ILE A 272 -17.28 -3.92 8.89
N VAL A 273 -16.10 -3.31 8.99
CA VAL A 273 -15.54 -2.88 10.27
C VAL A 273 -16.17 -1.59 10.78
N VAL A 274 -16.52 -0.64 9.91
CA VAL A 274 -17.13 0.63 10.34
C VAL A 274 -18.49 0.39 11.02
N PRO A 275 -19.44 -0.36 10.43
CA PRO A 275 -20.70 -0.67 11.13
C PRO A 275 -20.49 -1.51 12.40
N ALA A 276 -19.53 -2.44 12.41
CA ALA A 276 -19.21 -3.23 13.59
C ALA A 276 -18.69 -2.34 14.73
N ALA A 277 -17.79 -1.40 14.42
CA ALA A 277 -17.25 -0.44 15.37
C ALA A 277 -18.33 0.49 15.94
N LYS A 278 -19.23 1.00 15.10
CA LYS A 278 -20.38 1.83 15.54
C LYS A 278 -21.31 1.09 16.50
N ARG A 279 -21.39 -0.24 16.42
CA ARG A 279 -22.17 -1.08 17.32
C ARG A 279 -21.39 -1.55 18.56
N GLY A 280 -20.14 -1.11 18.73
CA GLY A 280 -19.28 -1.55 19.83
C GLY A 280 -18.82 -3.01 19.73
N PHE A 281 -18.95 -3.65 18.56
CA PHE A 281 -18.62 -5.08 18.40
C PHE A 281 -17.13 -5.32 18.64
N LEU A 282 -16.79 -6.19 19.61
CA LEU A 282 -15.42 -6.54 20.02
C LEU A 282 -14.55 -5.37 20.54
N ILE A 283 -15.14 -4.20 20.76
CA ILE A 283 -14.45 -3.04 21.34
C ILE A 283 -14.48 -3.16 22.88
N PRO A 284 -13.34 -2.99 23.57
CA PRO A 284 -13.31 -3.00 25.03
C PRO A 284 -14.11 -1.84 25.62
N ARG A 285 -14.61 -2.00 26.86
CA ARG A 285 -15.35 -0.94 27.57
C ARG A 285 -14.48 0.28 27.88
N GLU A 286 -13.20 0.05 28.17
CA GLU A 286 -12.22 1.09 28.41
C GLU A 286 -11.64 1.58 27.09
N SER A 287 -11.96 2.82 26.74
CA SER A 287 -11.38 3.52 25.60
C SER A 287 -9.96 3.98 25.90
N PHE A 288 -9.07 3.87 24.91
CA PHE A 288 -7.76 4.49 24.97
C PHE A 288 -7.78 5.88 24.30
N ASP A 289 -7.15 6.85 24.96
CA ASP A 289 -6.84 8.17 24.41
C ASP A 289 -5.39 8.55 24.74
N PHE A 290 -4.86 9.51 24.00
CA PHE A 290 -3.53 10.07 24.27
C PHE A 290 -3.54 10.88 25.57
N PRO A 291 -2.39 11.06 26.25
CA PRO A 291 -2.29 12.02 27.34
C PRO A 291 -2.68 13.44 26.86
N PRO A 292 -3.03 14.37 27.76
CA PRO A 292 -3.32 15.76 27.38
C PRO A 292 -2.20 16.36 26.52
N ARG A 293 -2.53 17.17 25.52
CA ARG A 293 -1.55 17.73 24.55
C ARG A 293 -0.39 18.48 25.21
N ARG A 294 -0.63 19.11 26.37
CA ARG A 294 0.40 19.79 27.18
C ARG A 294 1.50 18.87 27.70
N ASP A 295 1.21 17.56 27.80
CA ASP A 295 2.10 16.54 28.33
C ASP A 295 2.81 15.77 27.19
N TRP A 296 2.62 16.18 25.93
CA TRP A 296 3.29 15.57 24.78
C TRP A 296 4.74 16.03 24.71
N ASN A 297 5.63 15.12 24.33
CA ASN A 297 7.02 15.49 24.05
C ASN A 297 7.10 16.32 22.76
N ASP A 298 8.03 17.25 22.68
CA ASP A 298 8.26 18.08 21.50
C ASP A 298 8.48 17.25 20.22
N ASN A 299 9.08 16.07 20.36
CA ASN A 299 9.31 15.16 19.25
C ASN A 299 8.05 14.43 18.76
N TRP A 300 6.89 14.58 19.41
CA TRP A 300 5.61 14.04 18.94
C TRP A 300 4.86 15.04 18.05
N VAL A 301 5.13 16.33 18.23
CA VAL A 301 4.42 17.45 17.62
C VAL A 301 5.12 17.85 16.32
N GLY A 302 4.35 18.02 15.25
CA GLY A 302 4.88 18.52 13.98
C GLY A 302 5.01 20.05 13.99
N LYS A 303 5.90 20.62 13.18
CA LYS A 303 5.94 22.08 12.95
C LYS A 303 4.66 22.63 12.28
N LEU A 304 3.85 21.74 11.70
CA LEU A 304 2.58 22.03 11.04
C LEU A 304 1.36 21.81 11.95
N ASP A 305 1.57 21.25 13.15
CA ASP A 305 0.52 20.88 14.10
C ASP A 305 -0.22 22.12 14.67
N ASP A 306 0.34 23.32 14.50
CA ASP A 306 -0.24 24.61 14.89
C ASP A 306 -1.01 25.31 13.75
N LEU A 307 -0.95 24.78 12.52
CA LEU A 307 -1.57 25.36 11.32
C LEU A 307 -2.84 24.63 10.88
N GLU A 308 -3.06 23.41 11.33
CA GLU A 308 -4.29 22.68 11.04
C GLU A 308 -5.38 23.13 12.02
N ASP A 309 -6.39 23.82 11.50
CA ASP A 309 -7.62 24.10 12.22
C ASP A 309 -8.25 22.77 12.68
N HIS A 310 -8.04 22.42 13.97
CA HIS A 310 -8.48 21.17 14.60
C HIS A 310 -10.01 21.00 14.63
N ASN A 311 -10.75 21.99 14.13
CA ASN A 311 -12.16 21.84 13.89
C ASN A 311 -12.37 20.92 12.68
N ALA A 312 -12.91 19.73 12.94
CA ALA A 312 -13.56 18.92 11.93
C ALA A 312 -14.65 19.78 11.27
N HIS A 313 -14.28 20.44 10.17
CA HIS A 313 -15.20 21.26 9.41
C HIS A 313 -16.41 20.40 9.07
N LYS A 314 -17.62 20.95 9.27
CA LYS A 314 -18.87 20.23 9.06
C LYS A 314 -18.83 19.49 7.71
N PRO A 315 -19.37 18.25 7.63
CA PRO A 315 -19.39 17.50 6.38
C PRO A 315 -20.03 18.35 5.29
N VAL A 316 -19.30 18.53 4.19
CA VAL A 316 -19.72 19.38 3.06
C VAL A 316 -20.68 18.61 2.14
N MET A 317 -20.61 17.28 2.17
CA MET A 317 -21.49 16.41 1.39
C MET A 317 -21.77 15.08 2.11
N PRO A 318 -22.83 14.34 1.71
CA PRO A 318 -23.09 13.01 2.23
C PRO A 318 -21.94 12.05 1.96
N LEU A 319 -21.69 11.13 2.89
CA LEU A 319 -20.60 10.15 2.81
C LEU A 319 -20.64 9.35 1.50
N VAL A 320 -21.83 8.95 1.04
CA VAL A 320 -22.01 8.22 -0.23
C VAL A 320 -21.48 9.02 -1.42
N LYS A 321 -21.75 10.34 -1.47
CA LYS A 321 -21.25 11.22 -2.54
C LYS A 321 -19.74 11.38 -2.48
N ALA A 322 -19.18 11.45 -1.28
CA ALA A 322 -17.73 11.55 -1.08
C ALA A 322 -16.98 10.29 -1.55
N TRP A 323 -17.60 9.11 -1.43
CA TRP A 323 -17.02 7.83 -1.89
C TRP A 323 -17.29 7.50 -3.36
N ALA A 324 -18.23 8.18 -4.01
CA ALA A 324 -18.65 7.87 -5.38
C ALA A 324 -17.51 7.82 -6.41
N PRO A 325 -16.50 8.73 -6.39
CA PRO A 325 -15.40 8.66 -7.36
C PRO A 325 -14.60 7.36 -7.29
N TYR A 326 -14.28 6.87 -6.08
CA TYR A 326 -13.57 5.59 -5.92
C TYR A 326 -14.41 4.41 -6.40
N VAL A 327 -15.70 4.38 -6.06
CA VAL A 327 -16.63 3.33 -6.52
C VAL A 327 -16.75 3.34 -8.05
N PHE A 328 -16.81 4.52 -8.65
CA PHE A 328 -16.88 4.66 -10.11
C PHE A 328 -15.62 4.16 -10.81
N VAL A 329 -14.44 4.51 -10.30
CA VAL A 329 -13.16 4.00 -10.82
C VAL A 329 -13.09 2.47 -10.71
N VAL A 330 -13.49 1.91 -9.56
CA VAL A 330 -13.57 0.46 -9.37
C VAL A 330 -14.51 -0.18 -10.40
N ALA A 331 -15.71 0.38 -10.60
CA ALA A 331 -16.69 -0.14 -11.54
C ALA A 331 -16.17 -0.11 -12.99
N LEU A 332 -15.51 0.98 -13.40
CA LEU A 332 -14.87 1.09 -14.71
C LEU A 332 -13.75 0.06 -14.90
N LEU A 333 -12.89 -0.12 -13.89
CA LEU A 333 -11.79 -1.08 -13.98
C LEU A 333 -12.29 -2.53 -14.05
N VAL A 334 -13.30 -2.88 -13.25
CA VAL A 334 -13.89 -4.22 -13.24
C VAL A 334 -14.65 -4.51 -14.54
N SER A 335 -15.30 -3.51 -15.13
CA SER A 335 -16.05 -3.64 -16.39
C SER A 335 -15.17 -3.54 -17.64
N SER A 336 -13.91 -3.12 -17.52
CA SER A 336 -13.03 -2.90 -18.67
C SER A 336 -12.78 -4.19 -19.46
N PRO A 337 -12.98 -4.18 -20.80
CA PRO A 337 -12.80 -5.35 -21.67
C PRO A 337 -11.39 -5.95 -21.69
N ALA A 338 -10.38 -5.29 -21.11
CA ALA A 338 -9.01 -5.78 -21.01
C ALA A 338 -8.92 -7.18 -20.35
N ARG A 339 -9.87 -7.53 -19.48
CA ARG A 339 -10.00 -8.85 -18.87
C ARG A 339 -10.41 -9.95 -19.86
N SER A 340 -11.21 -9.61 -20.88
CA SER A 340 -11.73 -10.57 -21.88
C SER A 340 -10.71 -10.98 -22.95
N ARG A 341 -9.69 -10.15 -23.20
CA ARG A 341 -8.66 -10.43 -24.21
C ARG A 341 -7.53 -11.33 -23.69
N ARG A 342 -7.22 -11.30 -22.37
CA ARG A 342 -6.20 -12.19 -21.77
C ARG A 342 -6.62 -13.65 -21.70
N SER A 343 -7.91 -13.97 -21.56
CA SER A 343 -8.39 -15.37 -21.60
C SER A 343 -8.43 -15.98 -23.00
N ARG A 344 -8.34 -15.17 -24.07
CA ARG A 344 -8.45 -15.62 -25.47
C ARG A 344 -7.12 -15.77 -26.21
N HIS A 345 -5.98 -15.49 -25.58
CA HIS A 345 -4.66 -15.70 -26.20
C HIS A 345 -3.91 -16.92 -25.66
N GLY A 346 -4.56 -17.77 -24.85
CA GLY A 346 -4.05 -19.08 -24.42
C GLY A 346 -4.38 -20.25 -25.36
N SER A 347 -5.14 -20.03 -26.44
CA SER A 347 -5.39 -21.08 -27.44
C SER A 347 -4.33 -20.99 -28.55
N PRO A 348 -3.52 -22.03 -28.80
CA PRO A 348 -2.73 -22.09 -30.01
C PRO A 348 -3.71 -22.03 -31.18
N ARG A 349 -3.55 -21.06 -32.08
CA ARG A 349 -4.24 -21.13 -33.37
C ARG A 349 -3.76 -22.42 -34.05
N PRO A 350 -4.64 -23.38 -34.38
CA PRO A 350 -4.27 -24.39 -35.34
C PRO A 350 -3.96 -23.67 -36.66
N ARG A 351 -2.91 -24.17 -37.30
CA ARG A 351 -2.17 -23.60 -38.45
C ARG A 351 -3.01 -22.89 -39.49
#